data_AF-A0A6B3GTD4-F1
#
_entry.id   AF-A0A6B3GTD4-F1
#
_cell.length_a   1.000
_cell.length_b   1.000
_cell.length_c   1.000
_cell.angle_alpha   90.00
_cell.angle_beta   90.00
_cell.angle_gamma   90.00
#
_symmetry.space_group_name_H-M   'P 1'
#
loop_
_entity.id
_entity.type
_entity.pdbx_description
1 polymer ?
#
loop_
_entity_poly.entity_id
_entity_poly.type
_entity_poly.pdbx_seq_one_letter_code
_entity_poly.pdbx_strand_id
1 'polypeptide(L)'
;MAGERRRTAVVGSGVAGLTAAHVLRDAHEVTLYEADDRVGGHAHTHELAASDGRVHRVDSGFIVHNRRTYPNLLRLFDELGVDTQESEMSMSVRCEGCGLEYAGARGPAGLFAQPRSAVRGPYLRMLAEVPRFHRAARA
;
A
#
# COMPACT_ATOMS: atom_id res chain seq x y z
N MET A 1 0.54 -45.79 9.49
CA MET A 1 -0.63 -45.06 10.02
C MET A 1 -0.47 -43.60 9.59
N ALA A 2 -1.15 -43.16 8.52
CA ALA A 2 -1.20 -41.74 8.20
C ALA A 2 -2.05 -41.08 9.29
N GLY A 3 -1.46 -40.20 10.10
CA GLY A 3 -2.19 -39.48 11.15
C GLY A 3 -3.33 -38.66 10.53
N GLU A 4 -4.48 -38.63 11.20
CA GLU A 4 -5.63 -37.81 10.78
C GLU A 4 -5.17 -36.36 10.59
N ARG A 5 -5.40 -35.79 9.40
CA ARG A 5 -5.06 -34.39 9.15
C ARG A 5 -5.87 -33.51 10.09
N ARG A 6 -5.21 -32.58 10.76
CA ARG A 6 -5.88 -31.63 11.66
C ARG A 6 -6.82 -30.73 10.84
N ARG A 7 -8.02 -30.51 11.36
CA ARG A 7 -9.00 -29.57 10.79
C ARG A 7 -8.83 -28.19 11.44
N THR A 8 -8.72 -27.14 10.65
CA THR A 8 -8.54 -25.76 11.13
C THR A 8 -9.55 -24.82 10.46
N ALA A 9 -10.23 -24.02 11.27
CA ALA A 9 -11.06 -22.91 10.78
C ALA A 9 -10.25 -21.61 10.80
N VAL A 10 -10.28 -20.87 9.69
CA VAL A 10 -9.80 -19.48 9.60
C VAL A 10 -11.01 -18.58 9.41
N VAL A 11 -11.16 -17.57 10.26
CA VAL A 11 -12.30 -16.63 10.22
C VAL A 11 -11.78 -15.27 9.75
N GLY A 12 -12.33 -14.80 8.64
CA GLY A 12 -11.89 -13.62 7.89
C GLY A 12 -10.96 -14.00 6.74
N SER A 13 -11.29 -13.55 5.53
CA SER A 13 -10.54 -13.75 4.29
C SER A 13 -9.82 -12.49 3.81
N GLY A 14 -9.48 -11.58 4.73
CA GLY A 14 -8.48 -10.55 4.47
C GLY A 14 -7.10 -11.14 4.18
N VAL A 15 -6.13 -10.30 3.81
CA VAL A 15 -4.75 -10.72 3.46
C VAL A 15 -4.16 -11.67 4.51
N ALA A 16 -4.29 -11.35 5.80
CA ALA A 16 -3.78 -12.21 6.87
C ALA A 16 -4.43 -13.60 6.91
N GLY A 17 -5.76 -13.68 6.75
CA GLY A 17 -6.50 -14.94 6.76
C GLY A 17 -6.21 -15.80 5.54
N LEU A 18 -6.16 -15.18 4.36
CA LEU A 18 -5.76 -15.86 3.13
C LEU A 18 -4.32 -16.39 3.21
N THR A 19 -3.38 -15.60 3.73
CA THR A 19 -2.00 -16.07 3.96
C THR A 19 -1.95 -17.21 4.97
N ALA A 20 -2.69 -17.12 6.08
CA ALA A 20 -2.75 -18.18 7.08
C ALA A 20 -3.30 -19.48 6.48
N ALA A 21 -4.41 -19.40 5.73
CA ALA A 21 -4.99 -20.54 5.03
C ALA A 21 -4.02 -21.11 3.98
N HIS A 22 -3.32 -20.25 3.24
CA HIS A 22 -2.33 -20.64 2.24
C HIS A 22 -1.15 -21.40 2.86
N VAL A 23 -0.64 -20.97 4.02
CA VAL A 23 0.47 -21.67 4.70
C VAL A 23 0.00 -22.96 5.37
N LEU A 24 -1.20 -22.98 5.96
CA LEU A 24 -1.71 -24.15 6.68
C LEU A 24 -2.16 -25.30 5.77
N ARG A 25 -2.47 -25.02 4.50
CA ARG A 25 -3.04 -26.01 3.55
C ARG A 25 -2.19 -27.27 3.36
N ASP A 26 -0.88 -27.18 3.58
CA ASP A 26 0.03 -28.31 3.36
C ASP A 26 0.01 -29.31 4.53
N ALA A 27 -0.47 -28.89 5.70
CA ALA A 27 -0.49 -29.72 6.92
C ALA A 27 -1.89 -29.91 7.51
N HIS A 28 -2.86 -29.07 7.15
CA HIS A 28 -4.20 -29.04 7.70
C HIS A 28 -5.28 -29.09 6.62
N GLU A 29 -6.44 -29.62 6.99
CA GLU A 29 -7.68 -29.38 6.26
C GLU A 29 -8.27 -28.05 6.73
N VAL A 30 -8.17 -27.03 5.88
CA VAL A 30 -8.53 -25.65 6.23
C VAL A 30 -9.93 -25.32 5.73
N THR A 31 -10.78 -24.77 6.60
CA THR A 31 -12.05 -24.14 6.24
C THR A 31 -11.93 -22.63 6.47
N LEU A 32 -12.18 -21.83 5.44
CA LEU A 32 -12.16 -20.37 5.50
C LEU A 32 -13.58 -19.83 5.57
N TYR A 33 -13.85 -18.97 6.55
CA TYR A 33 -15.13 -18.28 6.71
C TYR A 33 -14.94 -16.80 6.42
N GLU A 34 -15.82 -16.22 5.62
CA GLU A 34 -15.87 -14.80 5.31
C GLU A 34 -17.30 -14.29 5.50
N ALA A 35 -17.43 -13.06 6.00
CA ALA A 35 -18.70 -12.40 6.20
C ALA A 35 -19.20 -11.72 4.90
N ASP A 36 -18.29 -11.19 4.09
CA ASP A 36 -18.59 -10.60 2.79
C ASP A 36 -18.82 -11.67 1.69
N ASP A 37 -19.32 -11.25 0.54
CA ASP A 37 -19.50 -12.06 -0.66
C ASP A 37 -18.21 -12.23 -1.49
N ARG A 38 -17.10 -11.66 -1.01
CA ARG A 38 -15.79 -11.68 -1.67
C ARG A 38 -14.67 -11.92 -0.68
N VAL A 39 -13.55 -12.41 -1.21
CA VAL A 39 -12.29 -12.48 -0.46
C VAL A 39 -11.48 -11.18 -0.59
N GLY A 40 -10.52 -10.99 0.32
CA GLY A 40 -9.49 -9.96 0.25
C GLY A 40 -9.61 -8.84 1.29
N GLY A 41 -10.80 -8.61 1.88
CA GLY A 41 -11.01 -7.53 2.84
C GLY A 41 -10.57 -6.18 2.28
N HIS A 42 -9.66 -5.45 2.95
CA HIS A 42 -9.14 -4.17 2.43
C HIS A 42 -8.37 -4.25 1.10
N ALA A 43 -7.92 -5.44 0.68
CA ALA A 43 -7.45 -5.63 -0.69
C ALA A 43 -8.68 -5.78 -1.59
N HIS A 44 -9.00 -4.72 -2.34
CA HIS A 44 -10.24 -4.62 -3.10
C HIS A 44 -10.04 -3.87 -4.42
N THR A 45 -10.13 -4.64 -5.50
CA THR A 45 -10.09 -4.18 -6.88
C THR A 45 -11.50 -4.03 -7.42
N HIS A 46 -11.84 -2.83 -7.89
CA HIS A 46 -13.11 -2.53 -8.56
C HIS A 46 -12.95 -2.63 -10.08
N GLU A 47 -13.98 -3.12 -10.76
CA GLU A 47 -14.07 -3.07 -12.21
C GLU A 47 -14.94 -1.87 -12.62
N LEU A 48 -14.33 -0.91 -13.32
CA LEU A 48 -14.96 0.33 -13.73
C LEU A 48 -15.03 0.41 -15.25
N ALA A 49 -16.23 0.49 -15.81
CA ALA A 49 -16.42 0.74 -17.23
C ALA A 49 -16.10 2.20 -17.58
N ALA A 50 -15.13 2.41 -18.46
CA ALA A 50 -14.81 3.72 -19.02
C ALA A 50 -15.71 4.08 -20.20
N SER A 51 -15.77 5.38 -20.50
CA SER A 51 -16.53 5.94 -21.62
C SER A 51 -16.09 5.44 -23.00
N ASP A 52 -14.89 4.88 -23.10
CA ASP A 52 -14.34 4.27 -24.32
C ASP A 52 -14.66 2.77 -24.45
N GLY A 53 -15.46 2.22 -23.54
CA GLY A 53 -15.85 0.81 -23.51
C GLY A 53 -14.83 -0.13 -22.85
N ARG A 54 -13.68 0.36 -22.36
CA ARG A 54 -12.72 -0.45 -21.61
C ARG A 54 -13.15 -0.63 -20.17
N VAL A 55 -12.77 -1.76 -19.57
CA VAL A 55 -12.92 -1.99 -18.13
C VAL A 55 -11.58 -1.75 -17.45
N HIS A 56 -11.56 -0.83 -16.49
CA HIS A 56 -10.41 -0.55 -15.65
C HIS A 56 -10.52 -1.29 -14.33
N ARG A 57 -9.41 -1.89 -13.90
CA ARG A 57 -9.27 -2.49 -12.58
C ARG A 57 -8.62 -1.48 -11.65
N VAL A 58 -9.35 -1.02 -10.63
CA VAL A 58 -8.92 0.05 -9.73
C VAL A 58 -8.93 -0.42 -8.28
N ASP A 59 -7.76 -0.44 -7.66
CA ASP A 59 -7.63 -0.80 -6.25
C ASP A 59 -8.01 0.38 -5.35
N SER A 60 -8.79 0.11 -4.30
CA SER A 60 -9.37 1.15 -3.43
C SER A 60 -8.80 1.22 -2.00
N GLY A 61 -8.14 0.16 -1.55
CA GLY A 61 -7.60 0.06 -0.19
C GLY A 61 -6.11 -0.22 -0.19
N PHE A 62 -5.75 -1.51 -0.26
CA PHE A 62 -4.36 -1.91 -0.42
C PHE A 62 -3.93 -1.77 -1.89
N ILE A 63 -3.13 -0.75 -2.20
CA ILE A 63 -2.78 -0.39 -3.58
C ILE A 63 -1.28 -0.46 -3.89
N VAL A 64 -0.41 -0.52 -2.86
CA VAL A 64 1.05 -0.50 -3.05
C VAL A 64 1.82 -1.32 -2.04
N HIS A 65 2.99 -1.79 -2.47
CA HIS A 65 4.00 -2.44 -1.65
C HIS A 65 5.39 -1.88 -1.98
N ASN A 66 6.39 -2.25 -1.19
CA ASN A 66 7.80 -1.98 -1.52
C ASN A 66 8.72 -3.07 -0.95
N ARG A 67 9.90 -3.23 -1.57
CA ARG A 67 10.88 -4.26 -1.23
C ARG A 67 11.37 -4.21 0.22
N ARG A 68 11.42 -3.02 0.82
CA ARG A 68 11.96 -2.82 2.16
C ARG A 68 11.00 -3.25 3.26
N THR A 69 9.71 -2.95 3.11
CA THR A 69 8.71 -3.12 4.18
C THR A 69 7.78 -4.32 3.97
N TYR A 70 7.77 -4.91 2.77
CA TYR A 70 6.90 -6.04 2.40
C TYR A 70 7.65 -7.30 1.92
N PRO A 71 8.75 -7.74 2.58
CA PRO A 71 9.52 -8.89 2.08
C PRO A 71 8.70 -10.18 2.04
N ASN A 72 7.81 -10.42 3.02
CA ASN A 72 6.98 -11.62 3.06
C ASN A 72 5.89 -11.63 1.98
N LEU A 73 5.29 -10.47 1.69
CA LEU A 73 4.28 -10.36 0.64
C LEU A 73 4.90 -10.56 -0.73
N LEU A 74 6.09 -10.01 -0.96
CA LEU A 74 6.83 -10.21 -2.21
C LEU A 74 7.19 -11.68 -2.42
N ARG A 75 7.67 -12.37 -1.39
CA ARG A 75 7.89 -13.82 -1.47
C ARG A 75 6.60 -14.57 -1.83
N LEU A 76 5.47 -14.20 -1.24
CA LEU A 76 4.18 -14.81 -1.56
C LEU A 76 3.77 -14.53 -3.02
N PHE A 77 4.00 -13.32 -3.54
CA PHE A 77 3.77 -13.01 -4.95
C PHE A 77 4.66 -13.84 -5.86
N ASP A 78 5.94 -13.99 -5.55
CA ASP A 78 6.86 -14.82 -6.31
C ASP A 78 6.41 -16.30 -6.33
N GLU A 79 5.98 -16.83 -5.18
CA GLU A 79 5.44 -18.20 -5.04
C GLU A 79 4.15 -18.42 -5.84
N LEU A 80 3.31 -17.39 -5.93
CA LEU A 80 2.06 -17.43 -6.66
C LEU A 80 2.19 -17.03 -8.14
N GLY A 81 3.38 -16.56 -8.57
CA GLY A 81 3.61 -16.03 -9.92
C GLY A 81 2.82 -14.73 -10.20
N VAL A 82 2.67 -13.87 -9.20
CA VAL A 82 1.95 -12.59 -9.33
C VAL A 82 2.92 -11.50 -9.80
N ASP A 83 2.65 -10.97 -10.99
CA ASP A 83 3.40 -9.84 -11.53
C ASP A 83 3.16 -8.56 -10.75
N THR A 84 4.20 -7.74 -10.65
CA THR A 84 4.13 -6.40 -10.06
C THR A 84 4.64 -5.36 -11.06
N GLN A 85 4.15 -4.14 -10.94
CA GLN A 85 4.59 -3.02 -11.77
C GLN A 85 5.14 -1.90 -10.89
N GLU A 86 6.14 -1.20 -11.40
CA GLU A 86 6.63 0.01 -10.73
C GLU A 86 5.55 1.11 -10.80
N SER A 87 5.38 1.82 -9.68
CA SER A 87 4.46 2.93 -9.56
C SER A 87 5.15 4.08 -8.83
N GLU A 88 5.02 5.29 -9.36
CA GLU A 88 5.49 6.50 -8.70
C GLU A 88 4.47 6.94 -7.65
N MET A 89 4.73 6.57 -6.39
CA MET A 89 3.94 7.03 -5.25
C MET A 89 4.48 8.36 -4.73
N SER A 90 4.12 9.44 -5.41
CA SER A 90 4.44 10.79 -4.97
C SER A 90 3.28 11.45 -4.24
N MET A 91 3.62 12.43 -3.39
CA MET A 91 2.67 13.28 -2.70
C MET A 91 2.95 14.73 -3.09
N SER A 92 1.87 15.47 -3.35
CA SER A 92 1.90 16.92 -3.48
C SER A 92 0.93 17.54 -2.50
N VAL A 93 1.22 18.77 -2.09
CA VAL A 93 0.36 19.56 -1.22
C VAL A 93 -0.04 20.81 -1.96
N ARG A 94 -1.35 21.11 -1.92
CA ARG A 94 -1.93 22.40 -2.28
C ARG A 94 -2.85 22.83 -1.16
N CYS A 95 -2.52 23.95 -0.53
CA CYS A 95 -3.29 24.51 0.57
C CYS A 95 -3.99 25.78 0.09
N GLU A 96 -5.32 25.72 -0.06
CA GLU A 96 -6.11 26.88 -0.48
C GLU A 96 -6.13 27.99 0.58
N GLY A 97 -6.11 27.63 1.86
CA GLY A 97 -6.15 28.60 2.95
C GLY A 97 -4.87 29.44 3.10
N CYS A 98 -3.70 28.83 2.95
CA CYS A 98 -2.41 29.54 3.13
C CYS A 98 -1.59 29.70 1.84
N GLY A 99 -2.14 29.28 0.70
CA GLY A 99 -1.55 29.38 -0.63
C GLY A 99 -0.28 28.55 -0.86
N LEU A 100 0.09 27.65 0.06
CA LEU A 100 1.28 26.82 -0.05
C LEU A 100 1.08 25.71 -1.08
N GLU A 101 2.02 25.58 -2.00
CA GLU A 101 2.08 24.47 -2.96
C GLU A 101 3.51 23.92 -3.01
N TYR A 102 3.65 22.61 -2.90
CA TYR A 102 4.92 21.91 -3.14
C TYR A 102 4.71 20.44 -3.49
N ALA A 103 5.68 19.85 -4.19
CA ALA A 103 5.73 18.43 -4.50
C ALA A 103 7.15 17.89 -4.27
N GLY A 104 7.36 17.18 -3.16
CA GLY A 104 8.70 16.73 -2.75
C GLY A 104 9.38 15.81 -3.76
N ALA A 105 8.61 14.95 -4.43
CA ALA A 105 9.13 14.02 -5.44
C ALA A 105 9.76 14.71 -6.67
N ARG A 106 9.44 15.99 -6.91
CA ARG A 106 10.01 16.79 -8.02
C ARG A 106 11.27 17.56 -7.61
N GLY A 107 11.88 17.24 -6.47
CA GLY A 107 13.13 17.84 -6.01
C GLY A 107 13.01 19.35 -5.77
N PRO A 108 14.08 20.14 -5.94
CA PRO A 108 14.08 21.58 -5.67
C PRO A 108 13.01 22.36 -6.46
N ALA A 109 12.78 21.99 -7.73
CA ALA A 109 11.75 22.60 -8.57
C ALA A 109 10.34 22.36 -8.02
N GLY A 110 10.10 21.22 -7.37
CA GLY A 110 8.85 20.92 -6.68
C GLY A 110 8.72 21.56 -5.30
N LEU A 111 9.81 21.65 -4.55
CA LEU A 111 9.84 22.29 -3.23
C LEU A 111 9.69 23.81 -3.32
N PHE A 112 10.19 24.42 -4.39
CA PHE A 112 10.09 25.86 -4.65
C PHE A 112 9.26 26.14 -5.91
N ALA A 113 8.20 25.36 -6.12
CA ALA A 113 7.26 25.53 -7.23
C ALA A 113 6.67 26.95 -7.30
N GLN A 114 6.62 27.64 -6.15
CA GLN A 114 6.30 29.05 -6.06
C GLN A 114 7.54 29.82 -5.55
N PRO A 115 8.04 30.84 -6.29
CA PRO A 115 9.22 31.61 -5.89
C PRO A 115 9.10 32.23 -4.48
N ARG A 116 7.89 32.68 -4.11
CA ARG A 116 7.59 33.22 -2.76
C ARG A 116 7.85 32.24 -1.62
N SER A 117 7.82 30.92 -1.88
CA SER A 117 8.10 29.92 -0.86
C SER A 117 9.56 29.96 -0.41
N ALA A 118 10.49 30.42 -1.26
CA ALA A 118 11.90 30.52 -0.93
C ALA A 118 12.21 31.56 0.16
N VAL A 119 11.30 32.51 0.42
CA VAL A 119 11.43 33.53 1.47
C VAL A 119 10.45 33.31 2.63
N ARG A 120 9.66 32.23 2.59
CA ARG A 120 8.62 31.95 3.59
C ARG A 120 9.23 31.23 4.80
N GLY A 121 9.61 31.99 5.82
CA GLY A 121 10.27 31.49 7.04
C GLY A 121 9.67 30.21 7.64
N PRO A 122 8.34 30.14 7.89
CA PRO A 122 7.72 28.92 8.43
C PRO A 122 7.88 27.69 7.53
N TYR A 123 7.85 27.88 6.20
CA TYR A 123 8.03 26.79 5.24
C TYR A 123 9.48 26.29 5.23
N LEU A 124 10.45 27.20 5.21
CA LEU A 124 11.87 26.84 5.31
C LEU A 124 12.18 26.10 6.62
N ARG A 125 11.57 26.53 7.73
CA ARG A 125 11.68 25.82 9.01
C ARG A 125 11.10 24.41 8.93
N MET A 126 9.91 24.25 8.35
CA MET A 126 9.32 22.93 8.13
C MET A 126 10.24 22.02 7.30
N LEU A 127 10.86 22.53 6.22
CA LEU A 127 11.81 21.76 5.42
C LEU A 127 13.03 21.32 6.24
N ALA A 128 13.54 22.17 7.15
CA ALA A 128 14.64 21.83 8.05
C ALA A 128 14.26 20.79 9.12
N GLU A 129 12.98 20.72 9.51
CA GLU A 129 12.48 19.72 10.46
C GLU A 129 12.42 18.31 9.85
N VAL A 130 12.22 18.17 8.53
CA VAL A 130 12.15 16.84 7.86
C VAL A 130 13.40 15.98 8.10
N PRO A 131 14.64 16.43 7.80
CA PRO A 131 15.83 15.63 8.08
C PRO A 131 16.06 15.45 9.59
N ARG A 132 15.63 16.40 10.44
CA ARG A 132 15.70 16.27 11.90
C ARG A 132 14.82 15.12 12.38
N PHE A 133 13.58 15.06 11.91
CA PHE A 133 12.62 14.00 12.20
C PHE A 133 13.17 12.63 11.80
N HIS A 134 13.70 12.49 10.59
CA HIS A 134 14.26 11.21 10.13
C HIS A 134 15.51 10.76 10.92
N ARG A 135 16.32 11.70 11.44
CA ARG A 135 17.42 11.34 12.35
C ARG A 135 16.90 10.87 13.70
N ALA A 136 15.92 11.58 14.27
CA ALA A 136 15.33 11.21 15.56
C ALA A 136 14.61 9.85 15.49
N ALA A 137 13.91 9.56 14.40
CA ALA A 137 13.20 8.29 14.21
C ALA A 137 14.12 7.06 13.99
N ARG A 138 15.44 7.28 13.84
CA ARG A 138 16.44 6.21 13.69
C ARG A 138 17.25 5.95 14.96
N ALA A 139 17.14 6.83 15.96
CA ALA A 139 17.77 6.68 17.27
C ALA A 139 16.88 5.83 18.19
#